data_AF-A0A060BT14-F1
#
_entry.id   AF-A0A060BT14-F1
#
_cell.length_a   1.000
_cell.length_b   1.000
_cell.length_c   1.000
_cell.angle_alpha   90.00
_cell.angle_beta   90.00
_cell.angle_gamma   90.00
#
_symmetry.space_group_name_H-M   'P 1'
#
loop_
_entity.id
_entity.type
_entity.pdbx_description
1 polymer ?
#
loop_
_entity_poly.entity_id
_entity_poly.type
_entity_poly.pdbx_seq_one_letter_code
_entity_poly.pdbx_strand_id
1 'polypeptide(L)'
;MVSAWGGYVFITNLIPLHVFVLIFMGRYNPKLYTAYTTWYALGTLASMQIPFVGFLPIRSNDHMAALGVFGLLQLVALGDYVRSKVPSKQFKSF
;
A
#
# COMPACT_ATOMS: atom_id res chain seq x y z
N MET A 1 16.91 -0.48 7.94
CA MET A 1 17.34 -1.20 6.72
C MET A 1 17.78 -0.23 5.63
N VAL A 2 16.96 0.77 5.26
CA VAL A 2 17.32 1.82 4.28
C VAL A 2 18.67 2.49 4.58
N SER A 3 18.97 2.77 5.86
CA SER A 3 20.23 3.37 6.29
C SER A 3 21.45 2.42 6.25
N ALA A 4 21.25 1.12 6.08
CA ALA A 4 22.29 0.10 6.21
C ALA A 4 22.62 -0.60 4.88
N TRP A 5 21.63 -0.79 3.99
CA TRP A 5 21.83 -1.50 2.72
C TRP A 5 20.87 -1.02 1.64
N GLY A 6 21.37 -0.86 0.41
CA GLY A 6 20.60 -0.44 -0.77
C GLY A 6 19.50 -1.42 -1.21
N GLY A 7 19.50 -2.65 -0.69
CA GLY A 7 18.44 -3.63 -0.96
C GLY A 7 17.08 -3.30 -0.36
N TYR A 8 16.90 -2.12 0.24
CA TYR A 8 15.58 -1.66 0.71
C TYR A 8 14.55 -1.55 -0.41
N VAL A 9 15.00 -1.37 -1.65
CA VAL A 9 14.15 -1.40 -2.85
C VAL A 9 13.47 -2.77 -3.03
N PHE A 10 14.10 -3.85 -2.58
CA PHE A 10 13.46 -5.16 -2.60
C PHE A 10 12.26 -5.22 -1.66
N ILE A 11 12.42 -4.74 -0.42
CA ILE A 11 11.34 -4.72 0.57
C ILE A 11 10.20 -3.80 0.13
N THR A 12 10.54 -2.64 -0.43
CA THR A 12 9.53 -1.68 -0.90
C THR A 12 8.69 -2.19 -2.06
N ASN A 13 9.11 -3.24 -2.77
CA ASN A 13 8.34 -3.88 -3.83
C ASN A 13 7.66 -5.18 -3.37
N LEU A 14 8.29 -5.95 -2.49
CA LEU A 14 7.78 -7.24 -2.04
C LEU A 14 6.58 -7.11 -1.09
N ILE A 15 6.58 -6.11 -0.19
CA ILE A 15 5.44 -5.87 0.71
C ILE A 15 4.19 -5.45 -0.10
N PRO A 16 4.26 -4.45 -1.01
CA PRO A 16 3.12 -4.13 -1.87
C PRO A 16 2.65 -5.30 -2.73
N LEU A 17 3.58 -6.10 -3.29
CA LEU A 17 3.23 -7.29 -4.07
C LEU A 17 2.41 -8.28 -3.23
N HIS A 18 2.82 -8.55 -1.99
CA HIS A 18 2.08 -9.42 -1.08
C HIS A 18 0.66 -8.90 -0.82
N VAL A 19 0.54 -7.61 -0.53
CA VAL A 19 -0.75 -6.95 -0.28
C VAL A 19 -1.65 -6.97 -1.52
N PHE A 20 -1.07 -6.73 -2.69
CA PHE A 20 -1.76 -6.80 -3.98
C PHE A 20 -2.32 -8.21 -4.22
N VAL A 21 -1.52 -9.26 -4.03
CA VAL A 21 -1.98 -10.64 -4.17
C VAL A 21 -3.11 -10.95 -3.19
N LEU A 22 -3.03 -10.50 -1.93
CA LEU A 22 -4.10 -10.71 -0.96
C LEU A 22 -5.43 -10.04 -1.38
N ILE A 23 -5.36 -8.85 -1.98
CA ILE A 23 -6.54 -8.17 -2.55
C ILE A 23 -7.13 -9.00 -3.69
N PHE A 24 -6.30 -9.47 -4.63
CA PHE A 24 -6.77 -10.30 -5.76
C PHE A 24 -7.36 -11.64 -5.32
N MET A 25 -6.87 -12.23 -4.23
CA MET A 25 -7.46 -13.43 -3.63
C MET A 25 -8.78 -13.16 -2.88
N GLY A 26 -9.25 -11.90 -2.83
CA GLY A 26 -10.44 -11.51 -2.09
C GLY A 26 -10.26 -11.53 -0.57
N ARG A 27 -9.01 -11.58 -0.07
CA ARG A 27 -8.67 -11.68 1.36
C ARG A 27 -8.39 -10.31 1.98
N TYR A 28 -9.20 -9.31 1.64
CA TYR A 28 -9.13 -8.00 2.28
C TYR A 28 -9.66 -8.07 3.73
N ASN A 29 -9.00 -7.36 4.64
CA ASN A 29 -9.42 -7.20 6.03
C ASN A 29 -8.95 -5.82 6.54
N PRO A 30 -9.71 -5.12 7.40
CA PRO A 30 -9.26 -3.89 8.07
C PRO A 30 -7.84 -3.94 8.66
N LYS A 31 -7.40 -5.09 9.17
CA LYS A 31 -6.02 -5.25 9.69
C LYS A 31 -4.96 -5.05 8.60
N LEU A 32 -5.22 -5.53 7.38
CA LEU A 32 -4.34 -5.36 6.22
C LEU A 32 -4.23 -3.87 5.86
N TYR A 33 -5.36 -3.17 5.88
CA TYR A 33 -5.41 -1.72 5.65
C TYR A 33 -4.56 -0.96 6.66
N THR A 34 -4.80 -1.16 7.96
CA THR A 34 -4.06 -0.45 9.00
C THR A 34 -2.56 -0.75 8.93
N ALA A 35 -2.17 -2.00 8.73
CA ALA A 35 -0.78 -2.40 8.65
C ALA A 35 -0.06 -1.75 7.44
N TYR A 36 -0.62 -1.90 6.23
CA TYR A 36 0.04 -1.41 5.02
C TYR A 36 0.08 0.12 4.95
N THR A 37 -1.03 0.78 5.28
CA THR A 37 -1.14 2.25 5.23
C THR A 37 -0.17 2.91 6.21
N THR A 38 -0.06 2.36 7.43
CA THR A 38 0.88 2.85 8.45
C THR A 38 2.32 2.60 8.03
N TRP A 39 2.62 1.39 7.53
CA TRP A 39 3.95 1.05 7.02
C TRP A 39 4.37 1.97 5.88
N TYR A 40 3.48 2.22 4.91
CA TYR A 40 3.79 3.07 3.75
C TYR A 40 4.01 4.52 4.18
N ALA A 41 3.13 5.10 5.00
CA ALA A 41 3.24 6.49 5.42
C ALA A 41 4.50 6.74 6.25
N LEU A 42 4.71 5.96 7.31
CA LEU A 42 5.86 6.13 8.20
C LEU A 42 7.17 5.70 7.52
N GLY A 43 7.16 4.57 6.82
CA GLY A 43 8.34 4.04 6.14
C GLY A 43 8.84 4.96 5.04
N THR A 44 7.94 5.52 4.23
CA THR A 44 8.29 6.47 3.17
C THR A 44 8.88 7.75 3.76
N LEU A 45 8.20 8.38 4.74
CA LEU A 45 8.69 9.61 5.37
C LEU A 45 10.03 9.41 6.09
N ALA A 46 10.21 8.29 6.80
CA ALA A 46 11.46 7.96 7.48
C ALA A 46 12.60 7.68 6.48
N SER A 47 12.31 7.02 5.35
CA SER A 47 13.32 6.73 4.33
C SER A 47 13.88 8.00 3.67
N MET A 48 13.04 9.02 3.49
CA MET A 48 13.45 10.31 2.91
C MET A 48 14.41 11.10 3.78
N GLN A 49 14.49 10.80 5.09
CA GLN A 49 15.40 11.48 6.01
C GLN A 49 16.86 11.07 5.79
N ILE A 50 17.12 9.98 5.06
CA ILE A 50 18.47 9.53 4.74
C ILE A 50 19.01 10.36 3.57
N PRO A 51 20.12 11.12 3.71
CA PRO A 51 20.60 12.04 2.67
C PRO A 51 20.87 11.38 1.32
N PHE A 52 21.31 10.11 1.32
CA PHE A 52 21.54 9.33 0.11
C PHE A 52 20.23 9.01 -0.66
N VAL A 53 19.11 8.90 0.06
CA VAL A 53 17.80 8.56 -0.51
C VAL A 53 17.01 9.81 -0.89
N GLY A 54 17.01 10.84 -0.04
CA GLY A 54 16.31 12.11 -0.30
C GLY A 54 14.90 11.90 -0.87
N PHE A 55 14.63 12.46 -2.06
CA PHE A 55 13.33 12.36 -2.74
C PHE A 55 13.22 11.22 -3.77
N LEU A 56 14.15 10.26 -3.77
CA LEU A 56 14.07 9.10 -4.67
C LEU A 56 12.76 8.32 -4.54
N PRO A 57 12.16 8.12 -3.34
CA PRO A 57 10.90 7.36 -3.23
C PRO A 57 9.71 7.98 -3.97
N ILE A 58 9.77 9.27 -4.32
CA ILE A 58 8.71 9.96 -5.10
C ILE A 58 9.06 9.99 -6.58
N ARG A 59 10.34 10.15 -6.93
CA ARG A 59 10.77 10.39 -8.31
C ARG A 59 11.21 9.12 -9.05
N SER A 60 11.61 8.07 -8.35
CA SER A 60 12.06 6.83 -8.96
C SER A 60 10.90 5.88 -9.22
N ASN A 61 10.98 5.17 -10.35
CA ASN A 61 10.04 4.13 -10.74
C ASN A 61 10.04 2.94 -9.75
N ASP A 62 11.16 2.71 -9.05
CA ASP A 62 11.33 1.55 -8.16
C ASP A 62 10.40 1.58 -6.93
N HIS A 63 9.80 2.73 -6.62
CA HIS A 63 8.92 2.91 -5.46
C HIS A 63 7.45 3.07 -5.87
N MET A 64 7.17 3.12 -7.17
CA MET A 64 5.82 3.35 -7.70
C MET A 64 4.86 2.21 -7.39
N ALA A 65 5.36 0.97 -7.25
CA ALA A 65 4.53 -0.15 -6.83
C ALA A 65 3.93 0.07 -5.44
N ALA A 66 4.72 0.60 -4.49
CA ALA A 66 4.25 0.90 -3.15
C ALA A 66 3.17 1.99 -3.14
N LEU A 67 3.39 3.05 -3.92
CA LEU A 67 2.41 4.13 -4.09
C LEU A 67 1.13 3.65 -4.79
N GLY A 68 1.27 2.84 -5.84
CA GLY A 68 0.14 2.29 -6.60
C GLY A 68 -0.74 1.38 -5.74
N VAL A 69 -0.13 0.45 -4.98
CA VAL A 69 -0.87 -0.41 -4.06
C VAL A 69 -1.48 0.41 -2.92
N PHE A 70 -0.82 1.47 -2.45
CA PHE A 70 -1.42 2.38 -1.47
C PHE A 70 -2.70 3.03 -2.00
N GLY A 71 -2.66 3.60 -3.20
CA GLY A 71 -3.84 4.17 -3.84
C GLY A 71 -4.96 3.15 -4.05
N LEU A 72 -4.63 1.97 -4.56
CA LEU A 72 -5.59 0.87 -4.74
C LEU A 72 -6.27 0.49 -3.43
N LEU A 73 -5.50 0.41 -2.35
CA LEU A 73 -5.99 -0.05 -1.05
C LEU A 73 -6.95 0.98 -0.41
N GLN A 74 -6.78 2.27 -0.69
CA GLN A 74 -7.77 3.31 -0.35
C GLN A 74 -9.11 3.08 -1.05
N LEU A 75 -9.08 2.76 -2.35
CA LEU A 75 -10.30 2.48 -3.13
C LEU A 75 -11.01 1.22 -2.62
N VAL A 76 -10.26 0.17 -2.32
CA VAL A 76 -10.81 -1.08 -1.77
C VAL A 76 -11.45 -0.84 -0.41
N ALA A 77 -10.80 -0.09 0.48
CA ALA A 77 -11.35 0.24 1.79
C ALA A 77 -12.62 1.07 1.71
N LEU A 78 -12.66 2.05 0.81
CA LEU A 78 -13.86 2.85 0.55
C LEU A 78 -14.99 1.98 -0.01
N GLY A 79 -14.69 1.09 -0.96
CA GLY A 79 -15.66 0.13 -1.51
C GLY A 79 -16.22 -0.81 -0.45
N ASP A 80 -15.37 -1.34 0.44
CA ASP A 80 -15.78 -2.19 1.57
C ASP A 80 -16.64 -1.42 2.58
N TYR A 81 -16.28 -0.17 2.87
CA TYR A 81 -17.08 0.70 3.72
C TYR A 81 -18.47 0.95 3.14
N VAL A 82 -18.57 1.33 1.85
CA VAL A 82 -19.86 1.54 1.18
C VAL A 82 -20.68 0.24 1.17
N ARG A 83 -20.05 -0.89 0.86
CA ARG A 83 -20.70 -2.22 0.91
C ARG A 83 -21.28 -2.54 2.29
N SER A 84 -20.62 -2.12 3.37
CA SER A 84 -21.13 -2.32 4.74
C SER A 84 -22.36 -1.49 5.07
N LYS A 85 -22.59 -0.38 4.34
CA LYS A 85 -23.70 0.55 4.57
C LYS A 85 -24.87 0.36 3.61
N VAL A 86 -24.68 -0.35 2.50
CA VAL A 86 -25.69 -0.54 1.44
C VAL A 86 -26.20 -1.98 1.41
N PRO A 87 -27.53 -2.21 1.27
CA PRO A 87 -28.10 -3.54 1.10
C PRO A 87 -27.45 -4.32 -0.06
N SER A 88 -27.12 -5.60 0.16
CA SER A 88 -26.34 -6.42 -0.77
C SER A 88 -26.97 -6.59 -2.16
N LYS A 89 -28.28 -6.40 -2.28
CA LYS A 89 -29.02 -6.46 -3.56
C LYS A 89 -28.72 -5.24 -4.45
N GLN A 90 -28.54 -4.07 -3.86
CA GLN A 90 -28.20 -2.83 -4.59
C GLN A 90 -26.71 -2.79 -4.95
N PHE A 91 -25.85 -3.36 -4.11
CA PHE A 91 -24.39 -3.39 -4.37
C PHE A 91 -23.98 -4.35 -5.51
N LYS A 92 -24.76 -5.40 -5.79
CA LYS A 92 -24.49 -6.35 -6.89
C LYS A 92 -25.17 -5.98 -8.21
N SER A 93 -26.06 -5.00 -8.21
CA SER A 93 -26.83 -4.57 -9.39
C SER A 93 -26.12 -3.49 -10.21
N PHE A 94 -25.02 -2.96 -9.68
CA PHE A 94 -24.04 -2.12 -10.39
C PHE A 94 -22.80 -2.97 -10.70
#